data_AF-A0A7K7BJ71-F1
#
_entry.id   AF-A0A7K7BJ71-F1
#
_cell.length_a   1.000
_cell.length_b   1.000
_cell.length_c   1.000
_cell.angle_alpha   90.00
_cell.angle_beta   90.00
_cell.angle_gamma   90.00
#
_symmetry.space_group_name_H-M   'P 1'
#
loop_
_entity.id
_entity.type
_entity.pdbx_description
1 polymer ?
#
loop_
_entity_poly.entity_id
_entity_poly.type
_entity_poly.pdbx_seq_one_letter_code
_entity_poly.pdbx_strand_id
1 'polypeptide(L)' 'LSCRHYRRRQLCVAACHFLHGEPREFAQGSECFECHPECERMEGSVTCNGSGADACTRCAHVRDGPHCV' A
#
# COMPACT_ATOMS: atom_id res chain seq x y z
N LEU A 1 0.13 2.13 -24.80
CA LEU A 1 -0.92 2.76 -23.98
C LEU A 1 -0.31 3.10 -22.62
N SER A 2 -0.31 4.37 -22.21
CA SER A 2 0.01 4.78 -20.83
C SER A 2 -1.28 5.13 -20.09
N CYS A 3 -1.37 4.80 -18.80
CA CYS A 3 -2.50 5.20 -17.98
C CYS A 3 -2.41 6.70 -17.64
N ARG A 4 -3.55 7.39 -17.57
CA ARG A 4 -3.62 8.82 -17.22
C ARG A 4 -3.24 9.09 -15.77
N HIS A 5 -3.59 8.18 -14.87
CA HIS A 5 -3.38 8.31 -13.43
C HIS A 5 -2.48 7.19 -12.92
N TYR A 6 -3.07 6.09 -12.48
CA TYR A 6 -2.33 4.94 -11.97
C TYR A 6 -2.66 3.68 -12.77
N ARG A 7 -1.75 2.72 -12.69
CA ARG A 7 -1.91 1.38 -13.23
C ARG A 7 -1.89 0.39 -12.07
N ARG A 8 -2.98 -0.37 -11.94
CA ARG A 8 -3.04 -1.54 -11.08
C ARG A 8 -2.91 -2.77 -11.96
N ARG A 9 -1.73 -3.41 -11.94
CA ARG A 9 -1.38 -4.54 -12.81
C ARG A 9 -1.48 -4.16 -14.30
N GLN A 10 -2.61 -4.44 -14.96
CA GLN A 10 -2.86 -4.09 -16.36
C GLN A 10 -4.08 -3.18 -16.56
N LEU A 11 -4.69 -2.69 -15.48
CA LEU A 11 -5.87 -1.82 -15.50
C LEU A 11 -5.48 -0.39 -15.13
N CYS A 12 -5.96 0.58 -15.91
CA CYS A 12 -5.84 1.98 -15.56
C CYS A 12 -6.91 2.33 -14.52
N VAL A 13 -6.49 2.83 -13.37
CA VAL A 13 -7.35 3.23 -12.26
C VAL A 13 -7.15 4.71 -11.95
N ALA A 14 -8.20 5.37 -11.46
CA ALA A 14 -8.13 6.78 -11.09
C ALA A 14 -7.25 7.01 -9.84
N ALA A 15 -7.26 6.06 -8.91
CA ALA A 15 -6.46 6.07 -7.68
C ALA A 15 -6.19 4.63 -7.21
N CYS A 16 -5.09 4.44 -6.48
CA CYS A 16 -4.83 3.21 -5.74
C CYS A 16 -5.60 3.21 -4.41
N HIS A 17 -5.62 2.07 -3.70
CA HIS A 17 -6.25 1.93 -2.38
C HIS A 17 -5.41 2.54 -1.25
N PHE A 18 -5.18 3.86 -1.29
CA PHE A 18 -4.37 4.56 -0.30
C PHE A 18 -5.03 4.61 1.08
N LEU A 19 -6.29 5.04 1.13
CA LEU A 19 -7.03 5.33 2.37
C LEU A 19 -8.21 4.40 2.62
N HIS A 20 -8.69 3.72 1.58
CA HIS A 20 -9.80 2.78 1.60
C HIS A 20 -9.59 1.72 0.51
N GLY A 21 -10.25 0.59 0.66
CA GLY A 21 -10.15 -0.57 -0.24
C GLY A 21 -9.37 -1.72 0.37
N GLU A 22 -9.47 -2.89 -0.27
CA GLU A 22 -8.72 -4.09 0.08
C GLU A 22 -8.21 -4.80 -1.19
N PRO A 23 -6.92 -5.19 -1.25
CA PRO A 23 -5.86 -4.88 -0.29
C PRO A 23 -5.52 -3.38 -0.24
N ARG A 24 -4.86 -2.94 0.83
CA ARG A 24 -4.29 -1.60 0.93
C ARG A 24 -3.10 -1.47 0.00
N GLU A 25 -2.96 -0.31 -0.63
CA GLU A 25 -1.98 -0.06 -1.67
C GLU A 25 -1.24 1.26 -1.46
N PHE A 26 0.00 1.30 -1.94
CA PHE A 26 0.78 2.53 -2.14
C PHE A 26 1.09 2.71 -3.62
N ALA A 27 1.52 3.90 -4.01
CA ALA A 27 1.93 4.18 -5.37
C ALA A 27 3.43 4.39 -5.44
N GLN A 28 4.07 3.74 -6.41
CA GLN A 28 5.44 4.04 -6.78
C GLN A 28 5.40 4.56 -8.23
N GLY A 29 5.51 5.88 -8.38
CA GLY A 29 5.27 6.55 -9.65
C GLY A 29 3.79 6.45 -10.06
N SER A 30 3.52 5.86 -11.22
CA SER A 30 2.17 5.65 -11.76
C SER A 30 1.69 4.20 -11.63
N GLU A 31 2.31 3.40 -10.76
CA GLU A 31 1.90 2.01 -10.49
C GLU A 31 1.46 1.83 -9.04
N CYS A 32 0.35 1.09 -8.88
CA CYS A 32 -0.19 0.68 -7.57
C CYS A 32 0.46 -0.63 -7.14
N PHE A 33 0.97 -0.65 -5.91
CA PHE A 33 1.56 -1.83 -5.27
C PHE A 33 0.84 -2.11 -3.96
N GLU A 34 0.70 -3.39 -3.64
CA GLU A 34 0.04 -3.86 -2.42
C GLU A 34 0.97 -3.67 -1.21
N CYS A 35 0.40 -3.27 -0.07
CA CYS A 35 1.12 -3.19 1.21
C CYS A 35 1.47 -4.59 1.73
N HIS A 36 2.46 -4.65 2.62
CA HIS A 36 2.75 -5.88 3.34
C HIS A 36 1.54 -6.30 4.22
N PRO A 37 1.20 -7.60 4.31
CA PRO A 37 0.06 -8.08 5.12
C PRO A 37 0.17 -7.73 6.60
N GLU A 38 1.40 -7.53 7.11
CA GLU A 38 1.65 -7.11 8.49
C GLU A 38 1.41 -5.61 8.75
N CYS A 39 1.05 -4.82 7.73
CA CYS A 39 0.70 -3.42 7.92
C CYS A 39 -0.74 -3.26 8.44
N GLU A 40 -0.92 -2.53 9.54
CA GLU A 40 -2.23 -2.29 10.15
C GLU A 40 -3.13 -1.45 9.24
N ARG A 41 -4.32 -1.97 8.93
CA ARG A 41 -5.31 -1.25 8.11
C ARG A 41 -5.89 -0.09 8.92
N MET A 42 -5.63 1.13 8.45
CA MET A 42 -6.13 2.35 9.07
C MET A 42 -7.16 3.03 8.17
N GLU A 43 -8.36 3.28 8.68
CA GLU A 43 -9.39 4.02 7.96
C GLU A 43 -9.03 5.52 7.89
N GLY A 44 -9.06 6.08 6.68
CA GLY A 44 -8.75 7.49 6.46
C GLY A 44 -7.26 7.86 6.50
N SER A 45 -6.36 6.87 6.61
CA SER A 45 -4.90 7.07 6.58
C SER A 45 -4.19 6.10 5.63
N VAL A 46 -3.00 6.47 5.19
CA VAL A 46 -2.11 5.59 4.41
C VAL A 46 -1.58 4.46 5.30
N THR A 47 -1.54 3.24 4.75
CA THR A 47 -1.15 2.02 5.50
C THR A 47 0.34 1.70 5.38
N CYS A 48 0.93 1.95 4.21
CA CYS A 48 2.34 1.71 3.94
C CYS A 48 2.86 2.73 2.91
N ASN A 49 4.18 2.91 2.88
CA ASN A 49 4.89 3.68 1.84
C ASN A 49 5.78 2.77 0.96
N GLY A 50 5.64 1.45 1.11
CA GLY A 50 6.46 0.45 0.42
C GLY A 50 5.86 -0.94 0.60
N SER A 51 6.33 -1.88 -0.21
CA SER A 51 5.86 -3.28 -0.18
C SER A 51 6.48 -4.11 0.94
N GLY A 52 7.52 -3.59 1.59
CA GLY A 52 8.22 -4.27 2.69
C GLY A 52 7.51 -4.10 4.03
N ALA A 53 7.72 -5.06 4.93
CA ALA A 53 7.20 -5.02 6.30
C ALA A 53 7.83 -3.89 7.15
N ASP A 54 8.91 -3.28 6.69
CA ASP A 54 9.57 -2.11 7.27
C ASP A 54 8.97 -0.78 6.83
N ALA A 55 8.20 -0.79 5.74
CA ALA A 55 7.58 0.40 5.18
C ALA A 55 6.13 0.59 5.65
N CYS A 56 5.67 -0.21 6.61
CA CYS A 56 4.38 -0.04 7.25
C CYS A 56 4.37 1.23 8.11
N THR A 57 3.30 2.02 8.02
CA THR A 57 3.10 3.16 8.93
C THR A 57 2.84 2.68 10.36
N ARG A 58 2.16 1.53 10.49
CA ARG A 58 1.87 0.86 11.75
C ARG A 58 1.81 -0.66 11.54
N CYS A 59 2.29 -1.44 12.50
CA CYS A 59 2.25 -2.91 12.43
C CYS A 59 0.91 -3.43 12.97
N ALA A 60 0.32 -4.41 12.29
CA ALA A 60 -0.93 -5.06 12.69
C ALA A 60 -0.73 -5.96 13.93
N HIS A 61 0.41 -6.63 14.04
CA HIS A 61 0.73 -7.58 15.11
C HIS A 61 1.91 -7.11 15.96
N VAL A 62 3.12 -7.61 15.68
CA VAL A 62 4.32 -7.33 16.46
C VAL A 62 5.32 -6.58 15.59
N ARG A 63 6.15 -5.76 16.24
CA ARG A 63 7.27 -5.09 15.58
C ARG A 63 8.57 -5.68 16.11
N ASP A 64 9.30 -6.39 15.25
CA ASP A 64 10.64 -6.89 15.56
C ASP A 64 11.69 -5.97 14.89
N GLY A 65 12.17 -5.00 15.65
CA GLY A 65 13.07 -3.98 15.15
C GLY A 65 12.43 -3.11 14.05
N PRO A 66 13.00 -3.04 12.82
CA PRO A 66 12.42 -2.28 11.73
C PRO A 66 11.27 -3.00 11.03
N HIS A 67 11.09 -4.32 11.21
CA HIS A 67 10.13 -5.12 10.46
C HIS A 67 8.86 -5.42 11.29
N CYS A 68 7.69 -5.34 10.66
CA CYS A 68 6.43 -5.86 11.22
C CYS A 68 6.32 -7.37 10.96
N VAL A 69 5.94 -8.14 11.98
CA VAL A 69 5.83 -9.61 11.97
C VAL A 69 4.63 -10.10 12.78
#